data_AF-A0A2T7CPP9-F1
#
_entry.id   AF-A0A2T7CPP9-F1
#
_cell.length_a   1.000
_cell.length_b   1.000
_cell.length_c   1.000
_cell.angle_alpha   90.00
_cell.angle_beta   90.00
_cell.angle_gamma   90.00
#
_symmetry.space_group_name_H-M   'P 1'
#
loop_
_entity.id
_entity.type
_entity.pdbx_description
1 polymer ?
#
loop_
_entity_poly.entity_id
_entity_poly.type
_entity_poly.pdbx_seq_one_letter_code
_entity_poly.pdbx_strand_id
1 'polypeptide(L)'
;MGWNYSVAPVHKTAYQALSTAAAEANQGDLILWPPTVIIENTYKSKNDGQKDVMSNKELESKLREMGFAVVDVEPLPGKDGHGSMQAKFPASLDGLNKASQLVELFERQGHGRATWARIHSIAPTADGGNNPMLVKVDGKGERTWVLYGYLATAWDLDMLDPESKQSVTVKSRKELDLD
;
A
#
# COMPACT_ATOMS: atom_id res chain seq x y z
N MET A 1 10.37 16.05 16.02
CA MET A 1 11.54 15.16 16.17
C MET A 1 11.84 14.55 14.80
N GLY A 2 12.58 15.29 13.96
CA GLY A 2 12.91 14.89 12.58
C GLY A 2 14.09 13.93 12.56
N TRP A 3 13.97 12.87 11.76
CA TRP A 3 15.00 11.85 11.64
C TRP A 3 16.26 12.39 10.95
N ASN A 4 17.42 11.88 11.38
CA ASN A 4 18.73 12.29 10.91
C ASN A 4 19.19 11.32 9.81
N TYR A 5 19.28 11.82 8.57
CA TYR A 5 19.62 11.07 7.36
C TYR A 5 21.05 10.49 7.33
N SER A 6 21.85 10.73 8.38
CA SER A 6 23.24 10.24 8.49
C SER A 6 23.37 8.91 9.22
N VAL A 7 22.27 8.35 9.74
CA VAL A 7 22.30 7.11 10.53
C VAL A 7 21.64 5.99 9.72
N ALA A 8 22.46 5.07 9.21
CA ALA A 8 22.00 3.89 8.50
C ALA A 8 21.08 3.05 9.41
N PRO A 9 19.90 2.58 8.93
CA PRO A 9 19.04 1.69 9.68
C PRO A 9 19.80 0.42 10.06
N VAL A 10 19.65 -0.01 11.32
CA VAL A 10 20.47 -1.06 11.98
C VAL A 10 20.15 -2.49 11.48
N HIS A 11 19.47 -2.64 10.34
CA HIS A 11 19.15 -3.94 9.74
C HIS A 11 19.90 -4.09 8.41
N LYS A 12 21.22 -4.27 8.53
CA LYS A 12 22.14 -4.75 7.48
C LYS A 12 21.67 -6.13 7.04
N THR A 13 21.17 -6.33 5.83
CA THR A 13 21.96 -6.97 4.75
C THR A 13 21.53 -6.54 3.34
N ALA A 14 20.30 -6.03 3.14
CA ALA A 14 19.82 -5.65 1.80
C ALA A 14 20.37 -4.29 1.33
N TYR A 15 20.63 -3.35 2.25
CA TYR A 15 21.15 -2.02 1.93
C TYR A 15 22.64 -1.99 1.52
N GLN A 16 23.43 -3.02 1.84
CA GLN A 16 24.88 -2.99 1.61
C GLN A 16 25.30 -3.35 0.19
N ALA A 17 24.39 -3.83 -0.66
CA ALA A 17 24.72 -4.18 -2.04
C ALA A 17 24.73 -2.97 -3.00
N LEU A 18 24.16 -1.82 -2.60
CA LEU A 18 23.99 -0.66 -3.47
C LEU A 18 24.61 0.60 -2.87
N SER A 19 25.33 1.37 -3.70
CA SER A 19 25.88 2.68 -3.35
C SER A 19 24.75 3.67 -3.00
N THR A 20 24.98 4.51 -1.99
CA THR A 20 24.03 5.51 -1.47
C THR A 20 23.44 6.40 -2.58
N ALA A 21 24.23 6.77 -3.59
CA ALA A 21 23.77 7.57 -4.72
C ALA A 21 22.90 6.77 -5.73
N ALA A 22 23.15 5.47 -5.88
CA ALA A 22 22.33 4.59 -6.71
C ALA A 22 21.00 4.24 -6.03
N ALA A 23 21.00 4.17 -4.70
CA ALA A 23 19.81 3.99 -3.87
C ALA A 23 18.92 5.24 -3.89
N GLU A 24 19.48 6.45 -3.86
CA GLU A 24 18.73 7.73 -3.90
C GLU A 24 18.10 8.03 -5.27
N ALA A 25 18.77 7.70 -6.37
CA ALA A 25 18.24 7.92 -7.73
C ALA A 25 17.21 6.86 -8.19
N ASN A 26 17.13 5.71 -7.52
CA ASN A 26 16.27 4.58 -7.89
C ASN A 26 15.31 4.16 -6.74
N GLN A 27 14.92 5.07 -5.84
CA GLN A 27 14.09 4.73 -4.67
C GLN A 27 12.71 4.13 -5.02
N GLY A 28 12.18 4.44 -6.21
CA GLY A 28 10.95 3.82 -6.74
C GLY A 28 11.15 2.41 -7.30
N ASP A 29 12.41 1.98 -7.49
CA ASP A 29 12.74 0.64 -7.99
C ASP A 29 12.95 -0.36 -6.85
N LEU A 30 13.11 0.10 -5.61
CA LEU A 30 13.34 -0.75 -4.43
C LEU A 30 12.00 -1.16 -3.80
N ILE A 31 11.57 -2.37 -4.14
CA ILE A 31 10.28 -2.94 -3.74
C ILE A 31 10.44 -3.89 -2.54
N LEU A 32 9.37 -4.06 -1.79
CA LEU A 32 9.29 -5.14 -0.81
C LEU A 32 9.05 -6.48 -1.52
N TRP A 33 9.75 -7.51 -1.05
CA TRP A 33 9.65 -8.88 -1.52
C TRP A 33 9.28 -9.83 -0.37
N PRO A 34 8.22 -10.65 -0.48
CA PRO A 34 7.35 -10.86 -1.66
C PRO A 34 6.62 -9.59 -2.12
N PRO A 35 6.28 -9.48 -3.42
CA PRO A 35 5.63 -8.28 -3.96
C PRO A 35 4.38 -7.94 -3.16
N THR A 36 4.35 -6.75 -2.60
CA THR A 36 3.29 -6.33 -1.67
C THR A 36 2.66 -5.05 -2.17
N VAL A 37 1.33 -5.00 -2.24
CA VAL A 37 0.58 -3.79 -2.56
C VAL A 37 -0.06 -3.27 -1.28
N ILE A 38 0.17 -2.00 -0.97
CA ILE A 38 -0.50 -1.32 0.13
C ILE A 38 -1.78 -0.71 -0.41
N ILE A 39 -2.89 -1.02 0.27
CA ILE A 39 -4.23 -0.58 -0.07
C ILE A 39 -4.72 0.33 1.06
N GLU A 40 -5.02 1.56 0.68
CA GLU A 40 -5.39 2.65 1.57
C GLU A 40 -6.89 2.92 1.51
N ASN A 41 -7.39 3.66 2.51
CA ASN A 41 -8.80 3.99 2.67
C ASN A 41 -9.70 2.75 2.84
N THR A 42 -9.23 1.76 3.59
CA THR A 42 -10.00 0.55 3.94
C THR A 42 -10.97 0.78 5.11
N TYR A 43 -11.24 2.04 5.46
CA TYR A 43 -12.28 2.42 6.40
C TYR A 43 -13.13 3.58 5.83
N LYS A 44 -14.39 3.64 6.22
CA LYS A 44 -15.30 4.76 5.89
C LYS A 44 -16.22 5.06 7.08
N SER A 45 -16.87 6.22 7.08
CA SER A 45 -17.95 6.50 8.02
C SER A 45 -19.28 6.02 7.46
N LYS A 46 -20.04 5.27 8.27
CA LYS A 46 -21.44 4.92 8.01
C LYS A 46 -22.33 6.16 8.11
N ASN A 47 -23.58 6.02 7.68
CA ASN A 47 -24.58 7.09 7.75
C ASN A 47 -24.93 7.49 9.19
N ASP A 48 -24.70 6.61 10.17
CA ASP A 48 -24.91 6.84 11.60
C ASP A 48 -23.68 7.42 12.32
N GLY A 49 -22.59 7.69 11.58
CA GLY A 49 -21.32 8.18 12.14
C GLY A 49 -20.41 7.08 12.70
N GLN A 50 -20.82 5.81 12.69
CA GLN A 50 -19.96 4.69 13.07
C GLN A 50 -18.88 4.45 12.00
N LYS A 51 -17.68 4.01 12.41
CA LYS A 51 -16.64 3.58 11.48
C LYS A 51 -16.97 2.19 10.91
N ASP A 52 -16.93 2.07 9.59
CA ASP A 52 -17.01 0.82 8.85
C ASP A 52 -15.61 0.47 8.34
N VAL A 53 -15.03 -0.60 8.87
CA VAL A 53 -13.68 -1.07 8.51
C VAL A 53 -13.84 -2.30 7.64
N MET A 54 -13.17 -2.30 6.49
CA MET A 54 -13.15 -3.43 5.58
C MET A 54 -12.40 -4.60 6.23
N SER A 55 -13.02 -5.77 6.22
CA SER A 55 -12.42 -7.01 6.70
C SER A 55 -11.42 -7.56 5.68
N ASN A 56 -10.42 -8.34 6.13
CA ASN A 56 -9.43 -8.96 5.23
C ASN A 56 -10.11 -9.78 4.11
N LYS A 57 -11.15 -10.55 4.46
CA LYS A 57 -11.93 -11.35 3.49
C LYS A 57 -12.68 -10.51 2.46
N GLU A 58 -13.16 -9.33 2.85
CA GLU A 58 -13.86 -8.42 1.92
C GLU A 58 -12.87 -7.84 0.91
N LEU A 59 -11.68 -7.47 1.36
CA LEU A 59 -10.62 -6.99 0.47
C LEU A 59 -10.12 -8.11 -0.44
N GLU A 60 -9.85 -9.30 0.10
CA GLU A 60 -9.46 -10.47 -0.68
C GLU A 60 -10.50 -10.81 -1.78
N SER A 61 -11.79 -10.81 -1.44
CA SER A 61 -12.87 -11.03 -2.40
C SER A 61 -12.87 -9.96 -3.49
N LYS A 62 -12.71 -8.67 -3.13
CA LYS A 62 -12.63 -7.57 -4.11
C LYS A 62 -11.44 -7.71 -5.05
N LEU A 63 -10.27 -8.06 -4.52
CA LEU A 63 -9.08 -8.30 -5.34
C LEU A 63 -9.31 -9.46 -6.31
N ARG A 64 -9.92 -10.55 -5.84
CA ARG A 64 -10.28 -11.70 -6.67
C ARG A 64 -11.30 -11.36 -7.76
N GLU A 65 -12.31 -10.55 -7.45
CA GLU A 65 -13.29 -10.05 -8.43
C GLU A 65 -12.65 -9.18 -9.50
N MET A 66 -11.60 -8.43 -9.15
CA MET A 66 -10.78 -7.66 -10.09
C MET A 66 -9.77 -8.52 -10.87
N GLY A 67 -9.69 -9.83 -10.60
CA GLY A 67 -8.78 -10.76 -11.29
C GLY A 67 -7.40 -10.90 -10.65
N PHE A 68 -7.22 -10.45 -9.41
CA PHE A 68 -5.97 -10.52 -8.67
C PHE A 68 -6.08 -11.53 -7.52
N ALA A 69 -5.34 -12.64 -7.64
CA ALA A 69 -5.19 -13.60 -6.55
C ALA A 69 -3.98 -13.21 -5.70
N VAL A 70 -4.20 -13.05 -4.40
CA VAL A 70 -3.17 -12.73 -3.41
C VAL A 70 -2.95 -13.92 -2.50
N VAL A 71 -1.75 -14.02 -1.92
CA VAL A 71 -1.40 -15.05 -0.94
C VAL A 71 -2.04 -14.73 0.40
N ASP A 72 -2.07 -13.45 0.74
CA ASP A 72 -2.46 -13.00 2.06
C ASP A 72 -2.88 -11.53 2.05
N VAL A 73 -3.78 -11.19 2.97
CA VAL A 73 -4.26 -9.83 3.21
C VAL A 73 -4.27 -9.57 4.70
N GLU A 74 -3.53 -8.56 5.13
CA GLU A 74 -3.40 -8.20 6.55
C GLU A 74 -3.58 -6.70 6.75
N PRO A 75 -4.17 -6.27 7.88
CA PRO A 75 -4.16 -4.86 8.25
C PRO A 75 -2.72 -4.41 8.54
N LEU A 76 -2.40 -3.16 8.19
CA LEU A 76 -1.16 -2.54 8.61
C LEU A 76 -1.33 -1.90 10.00
N PRO A 77 -0.31 -1.98 10.87
CA PRO A 77 -0.30 -1.32 12.18
C PRO A 77 -0.20 0.18 11.97
N GLY A 78 -1.35 0.83 11.77
CA GLY A 78 -1.42 2.26 11.59
C GLY A 78 -0.93 2.99 12.84
N LYS A 79 -0.01 3.95 12.67
CA LYS A 79 0.48 4.82 13.76
C LYS A 79 -0.64 5.63 14.42
N ASP A 80 -1.75 5.82 13.69
CA ASP A 80 -2.92 6.60 14.11
C ASP A 80 -4.25 5.83 13.88
N GLY A 81 -4.20 4.50 13.72
CA GLY A 81 -5.40 3.67 13.51
C GLY A 81 -6.10 3.87 12.15
N HIS A 82 -5.36 4.32 11.14
CA HIS A 82 -5.88 4.50 9.78
C HIS A 82 -5.96 3.15 9.06
N GLY A 83 -7.13 2.89 8.47
CA GLY A 83 -7.43 1.66 7.72
C GLY A 83 -6.63 1.60 6.42
N SER A 84 -5.49 0.94 6.53
CA SER A 84 -4.65 0.50 5.42
C SER A 84 -4.44 -1.00 5.56
N MET A 85 -4.36 -1.71 4.45
CA MET A 85 -4.12 -3.15 4.41
C MET A 85 -3.00 -3.46 3.42
N GLN A 86 -2.19 -4.46 3.74
CA GLN A 86 -1.23 -5.02 2.81
C GLN A 86 -1.83 -6.24 2.11
N ALA A 87 -1.60 -6.33 0.81
CA ALA A 87 -1.96 -7.46 -0.03
C ALA A 87 -0.67 -8.07 -0.60
N LYS A 88 -0.31 -9.26 -0.14
CA LYS A 88 0.92 -9.96 -0.51
C LYS A 88 0.67 -10.87 -1.71
N PHE A 89 1.50 -10.75 -2.74
CA PHE A 89 1.48 -11.61 -3.91
C PHE A 89 2.50 -12.74 -3.78
N PRO A 90 2.39 -13.81 -4.58
CA PRO A 90 3.39 -14.87 -4.60
C PRO A 90 4.80 -14.30 -4.85
N ALA A 91 5.81 -14.88 -4.19
CA ALA A 91 7.22 -14.51 -4.33
C ALA A 91 7.80 -14.98 -5.68
N SER A 92 7.22 -14.54 -6.79
CA SER A 92 7.59 -14.91 -8.17
C SER A 92 7.48 -13.71 -9.11
N LEU A 93 8.08 -13.81 -10.30
CA LEU A 93 7.94 -12.78 -11.34
C LEU A 93 6.49 -12.60 -11.80
N ASP A 94 5.72 -13.69 -11.88
CA ASP A 94 4.27 -13.61 -12.16
C ASP A 94 3.54 -12.85 -11.05
N GLY A 95 3.86 -13.12 -9.78
CA GLY A 95 3.33 -12.38 -8.64
C GLY A 95 3.65 -10.88 -8.69
N LEU A 96 4.89 -10.52 -9.08
CA LEU A 96 5.28 -9.13 -9.28
C LEU A 96 4.52 -8.47 -10.46
N ASN A 97 4.35 -9.18 -11.56
CA ASN A 97 3.58 -8.70 -12.71
C ASN A 97 2.12 -8.45 -12.33
N LYS A 98 1.50 -9.36 -11.57
CA LYS A 98 0.14 -9.20 -11.06
C LYS A 98 0.02 -8.03 -10.09
N ALA A 99 0.97 -7.88 -9.16
CA ALA A 99 1.02 -6.73 -8.26
C ALA A 99 1.15 -5.41 -9.05
N SER A 100 2.00 -5.38 -10.07
CA SER A 100 2.22 -4.21 -10.92
C SER A 100 0.98 -3.84 -11.74
N GLN A 101 0.28 -4.83 -12.29
CA GLN A 101 -1.01 -4.63 -13.00
C GLN A 101 -2.08 -4.04 -12.08
N LEU A 102 -2.14 -4.47 -10.82
CA LEU A 102 -3.07 -3.91 -9.84
C LEU A 102 -2.74 -2.43 -9.55
N VAL A 103 -1.46 -2.11 -9.34
CA VAL A 103 -1.03 -0.73 -9.11
C VAL A 103 -1.33 0.15 -10.33
N GLU A 104 -1.07 -0.33 -11.54
CA GLU A 104 -1.40 0.41 -12.76
C GLU A 104 -2.92 0.64 -12.88
N LEU A 105 -3.74 -0.33 -12.48
CA LEU A 105 -5.20 -0.18 -12.45
C LEU A 105 -5.64 0.91 -11.49
N PHE A 106 -5.00 1.04 -10.32
CA PHE A 106 -5.24 2.16 -9.40
C PHE A 106 -4.76 3.49 -9.98
N GLU A 107 -3.55 3.55 -10.52
CA GLU A 107 -2.99 4.77 -11.13
C GLU A 107 -3.85 5.29 -12.30
N ARG A 108 -4.34 4.39 -13.17
CA ARG A 108 -5.26 4.73 -14.27
C ARG A 108 -6.57 5.35 -13.79
N GLN A 109 -7.01 5.01 -12.57
CA GLN A 109 -8.19 5.59 -11.93
C GLN A 109 -7.86 6.88 -11.15
N GLY A 110 -6.58 7.29 -11.13
CA GLY A 110 -6.11 8.39 -10.29
C GLY A 110 -6.03 8.02 -8.81
N HIS A 111 -6.03 6.73 -8.48
CA HIS A 111 -6.04 6.22 -7.10
C HIS A 111 -4.66 5.72 -6.64
N GLY A 112 -3.59 6.31 -7.16
CA GLY A 112 -2.21 5.98 -6.81
C GLY A 112 -1.68 6.64 -5.54
N ARG A 113 -0.42 6.33 -5.20
CA ARG A 113 0.28 6.87 -4.01
C ARG A 113 0.28 8.40 -3.96
N ALA A 114 0.57 9.04 -5.10
CA ALA A 114 0.66 10.49 -5.17
C ALA A 114 -0.69 11.18 -4.91
N THR A 115 -1.78 10.59 -5.41
CA THR A 115 -3.13 11.11 -5.15
C THR A 115 -3.52 10.90 -3.70
N TRP A 116 -3.24 9.71 -3.14
CA TRP A 116 -3.50 9.44 -1.72
C TRP A 116 -2.79 10.44 -0.80
N ALA A 117 -1.50 10.69 -1.04
CA ALA A 117 -0.72 11.66 -0.27
C ALA A 117 -1.33 13.07 -0.31
N ARG A 118 -1.88 13.49 -1.47
CA ARG A 118 -2.57 14.78 -1.61
C ARG A 118 -3.86 14.81 -0.81
N ILE A 119 -4.70 13.79 -0.91
CA ILE A 119 -5.98 13.72 -0.19
C ILE A 119 -5.73 13.74 1.31
N HIS A 120 -4.77 12.95 1.78
CA HIS A 120 -4.39 12.87 3.19
C HIS A 120 -3.89 14.23 3.73
N SER A 121 -3.26 15.06 2.89
CA SER A 121 -2.81 16.40 3.29
C SER A 121 -3.92 17.46 3.35
N ILE A 122 -5.03 17.26 2.63
CA ILE A 122 -6.08 18.26 2.44
C ILE A 122 -7.31 17.98 3.32
N ALA A 123 -7.59 16.72 3.65
CA ALA A 123 -8.77 16.31 4.38
C ALA A 123 -8.40 15.60 5.69
N PRO A 124 -8.25 16.32 6.82
CA PRO A 124 -8.31 15.69 8.13
C PRO A 124 -9.70 15.06 8.27
N THR A 125 -9.72 13.80 8.65
CA THR A 125 -10.82 12.82 8.54
C THR A 125 -12.07 13.11 9.38
N ALA A 126 -12.22 14.33 9.90
CA ALA A 126 -13.37 14.76 10.69
C ALA A 126 -14.65 14.95 9.85
N ASP A 127 -14.53 15.40 8.60
CA ASP A 127 -15.67 15.66 7.69
C ASP A 127 -15.71 14.73 6.45
N GLY A 128 -14.99 13.61 6.49
CA GLY A 128 -14.77 12.70 5.35
C GLY A 128 -16.01 11.94 4.85
N GLY A 129 -17.17 12.13 5.46
CA GLY A 129 -18.39 11.36 5.14
C GLY A 129 -18.94 11.60 3.73
N ASN A 130 -18.61 12.72 3.09
CA ASN A 130 -19.14 13.08 1.77
C ASN A 130 -18.06 13.46 0.74
N ASN A 131 -16.77 13.24 1.03
CA ASN A 131 -15.74 13.48 0.02
C ASN A 131 -15.82 12.37 -1.06
N PRO A 132 -16.12 12.71 -2.33
CA PRO A 132 -16.22 11.73 -3.41
C PRO A 132 -14.90 11.01 -3.70
N MET A 133 -13.78 11.55 -3.21
CA MET A 133 -12.47 10.90 -3.28
C MET A 133 -12.27 9.82 -2.23
N LEU A 134 -13.10 9.76 -1.18
CA LEU A 134 -13.00 8.76 -0.11
C LEU A 134 -14.17 7.76 -0.15
N VAL A 135 -15.35 8.22 -0.54
CA VAL A 135 -16.57 7.42 -0.57
C VAL A 135 -17.38 7.75 -1.82
N LYS A 136 -17.82 6.71 -2.55
CA LYS A 136 -18.82 6.84 -3.63
C LYS A 136 -20.19 6.45 -3.11
N VAL A 137 -21.22 7.22 -3.47
CA VAL A 137 -22.62 6.91 -3.18
C VAL A 137 -23.27 6.48 -4.48
N ASP A 138 -23.86 5.29 -4.52
CA ASP A 138 -24.58 4.82 -5.70
C ASP A 138 -25.99 5.44 -5.80
N GLY A 139 -26.72 5.13 -6.88
CA GLY A 139 -28.07 5.64 -7.10
C GLY A 139 -29.12 5.17 -6.07
N LYS A 140 -28.78 4.17 -5.23
CA LYS A 140 -29.62 3.67 -4.14
C LYS A 140 -29.23 4.28 -2.78
N GLY A 141 -28.19 5.12 -2.73
CA GLY A 141 -27.68 5.70 -1.51
C GLY A 141 -26.64 4.84 -0.77
N GLU A 142 -26.20 3.73 -1.39
CA GLU A 142 -25.19 2.85 -0.79
C GLU A 142 -23.79 3.45 -0.92
N ARG A 143 -23.11 3.56 0.21
CA ARG A 143 -21.74 4.08 0.30
C ARG A 143 -20.72 2.97 0.03
N THR A 144 -19.84 3.16 -0.95
CA THR A 144 -18.74 2.26 -1.30
C THR A 144 -17.39 2.96 -1.13
N TRP A 145 -16.37 2.22 -0.71
CA TRP A 145 -15.01 2.75 -0.55
C TRP A 145 -14.40 3.14 -1.89
N VAL A 146 -13.67 4.26 -1.90
CA VAL A 146 -12.72 4.59 -2.97
C VAL A 146 -11.34 4.15 -2.51
N LEU A 147 -10.89 2.98 -2.95
CA LEU A 147 -9.60 2.42 -2.54
C LEU A 147 -8.46 3.04 -3.35
N TYR A 148 -7.34 3.25 -2.66
CA TYR A 148 -6.08 3.67 -3.27
C TYR A 148 -5.06 2.57 -3.11
N GLY A 149 -4.17 2.39 -4.09
CA GLY A 149 -3.23 1.29 -4.06
C GLY A 149 -1.89 1.63 -4.69
N TYR A 150 -0.83 1.15 -4.08
CA TYR A 150 0.54 1.32 -4.59
C TYR A 150 1.46 0.19 -4.15
N LEU A 151 2.52 -0.03 -4.93
CA LEU A 151 3.52 -1.04 -4.60
C LEU A 151 4.30 -0.61 -3.35
N ALA A 152 4.46 -1.52 -2.41
CA ALA A 152 5.23 -1.29 -1.21
C ALA A 152 6.71 -1.18 -1.56
N THR A 153 7.36 -0.16 -1.02
CA THR A 153 8.76 0.19 -1.24
C THR A 153 9.52 0.16 0.08
N ALA A 154 10.83 0.34 0.03
CA ALA A 154 11.66 0.44 1.23
C ALA A 154 11.17 1.53 2.23
N TRP A 155 10.44 2.55 1.77
CA TRP A 155 9.87 3.61 2.61
C TRP A 155 8.71 3.12 3.48
N ASP A 156 8.05 2.04 3.06
CA ASP A 156 6.88 1.49 3.76
C ASP A 156 7.26 0.39 4.75
N LEU A 157 8.56 0.03 4.84
CA LEU A 157 9.07 -0.94 5.83
C LEU A 157 8.68 -0.54 7.26
N ASP A 158 8.66 0.76 7.56
CA ASP A 158 8.31 1.25 8.88
C ASP A 158 6.83 1.04 9.23
N MET A 159 5.96 0.88 8.22
CA MET A 159 4.53 0.64 8.39
C MET A 159 4.20 -0.82 8.68
N LEU A 160 5.13 -1.75 8.46
CA LEU A 160 4.90 -3.17 8.69
C LEU A 160 4.99 -3.56 10.18
N ASP A 161 4.29 -4.61 10.59
CA ASP A 161 4.51 -5.23 11.89
C ASP A 161 5.91 -5.86 12.00
N PRO A 162 6.49 -5.95 13.21
CA PRO A 162 7.81 -6.54 13.42
C PRO A 162 7.98 -7.94 12.82
N GLU A 163 6.93 -8.76 12.85
CA GLU A 163 6.91 -10.11 12.27
C GLU A 163 6.96 -10.05 10.73
N SER A 164 6.15 -9.19 10.12
CA SER A 164 6.19 -8.93 8.68
C SER A 164 7.55 -8.37 8.23
N LYS A 165 8.20 -7.52 9.03
CA LYS A 165 9.55 -7.01 8.72
C LYS A 165 10.62 -8.10 8.65
N GLN A 166 10.49 -9.20 9.40
CA GLN A 166 11.45 -10.30 9.39
C GLN A 166 11.36 -11.17 8.13
N SER A 167 10.18 -11.21 7.49
CA SER A 167 9.92 -12.04 6.31
C SER A 167 10.08 -11.28 4.99
N VAL A 168 10.31 -9.98 5.04
CA VAL A 168 10.44 -9.11 3.86
C VAL A 168 11.90 -8.84 3.53
N THR A 169 12.22 -8.90 2.24
CA THR A 169 13.49 -8.44 1.67
C THR A 169 13.26 -7.28 0.73
N VAL A 170 14.22 -6.36 0.62
CA VAL A 170 14.15 -5.27 -0.37
C VAL A 170 14.86 -5.73 -1.63
N LYS A 171 14.19 -5.65 -2.78
CA LYS A 171 14.76 -6.03 -4.09
C LYS A 171 14.65 -4.88 -5.09
N SER A 172 15.61 -4.79 -5.99
CA SER A 172 15.50 -3.89 -7.15
C SER A 172 14.62 -4.51 -8.22
N ARG A 173 13.61 -3.77 -8.66
CA ARG A 173 12.74 -4.18 -9.78
C ARG A 173 13.53 -4.41 -11.06
N LYS A 174 14.52 -3.55 -11.35
CA LYS A 174 15.36 -3.65 -12.55
C LYS A 174 16.20 -4.92 -12.60
N GLU A 175 16.59 -5.45 -11.44
CA GLU A 175 17.35 -6.72 -11.37
C GLU A 175 16.42 -7.92 -11.63
N LEU A 176 15.14 -7.82 -11.30
CA LEU A 176 14.14 -8.87 -11.52
C LEU A 176 13.62 -8.91 -12.96
N ASP A 177 13.72 -7.82 -13.70
CA ASP A 177 13.42 -7.75 -15.15
C ASP A 177 14.55 -8.35 -16.03
N LEU A 178 15.68 -8.77 -15.43
CA LEU A 178 16.90 -9.21 -16.14
C LEU A 178 17.17 -10.72 -16.10
N ASP A 179 16.26 -11.54 -15.53
CA ASP A 179 16.34 -13.01 -15.53
C ASP A 179 15.52 -13.66 -16.67
#